data_AF-A0A537K7H1-F1
#
_entry.id   AF-A0A537K7H1-F1
#
_cell.length_a   1.000
_cell.length_b   1.000
_cell.length_c   1.000
_cell.angle_alpha   90.00
_cell.angle_beta   90.00
_cell.angle_gamma   90.00
#
_symmetry.space_group_name_H-M   'P 1'
#
loop_
_entity.id
_entity.type
_entity.pdbx_description
1 polymer ?
#
loop_
_entity_poly.entity_id
_entity_poly.type
_entity_poly.pdbx_seq_one_letter_code
_entity_poly.pdbx_strand_id
1 'polypeptide(L)'
;MNRQSRLILVSILLSIACCLLPFTSIFAQKKPAYVSGKVLDENENPLSNVSVVILGQQKGIITSDSGTFRLKVTPDRAFALVFSYTGFKPQQKNFLLNENEEETIDFGFGFINPASLLSR
;
A
#
# COMPACT_ATOMS: atom_id res chain seq x y z
N MET A 1 60.69 15.40 -8.47
CA MET A 1 59.24 15.70 -8.31
C MET A 1 59.07 16.68 -7.16
N ASN A 2 58.62 17.91 -7.43
CA ASN A 2 58.60 19.00 -6.44
C ASN A 2 57.44 18.85 -5.44
N ARG A 3 57.57 19.39 -4.22
CA ARG A 3 56.54 19.28 -3.16
C ARG A 3 55.18 19.83 -3.61
N GLN A 4 55.19 20.88 -4.46
CA GLN A 4 53.99 21.50 -5.02
C GLN A 4 53.25 20.58 -6.01
N SER A 5 53.93 19.88 -6.91
CA SER A 5 53.30 18.90 -7.82
C SER A 5 52.67 17.73 -7.07
N ARG A 6 53.28 17.28 -5.97
CA ARG A 6 52.71 16.20 -5.14
C ARG A 6 51.41 16.64 -4.45
N LEU A 7 51.32 17.88 -3.96
CA LEU A 7 50.11 18.41 -3.35
C LEU A 7 48.99 18.59 -4.37
N ILE A 8 49.29 19.11 -5.57
CA ILE A 8 48.31 19.28 -6.64
C ILE A 8 47.74 17.93 -7.09
N LEU A 9 48.58 16.90 -7.23
CA LEU A 9 48.14 15.57 -7.62
C LEU A 9 47.23 14.92 -6.57
N VAL A 10 47.53 15.06 -5.28
CA VAL A 10 46.70 14.52 -4.19
C VAL A 10 45.34 15.21 -4.13
N SER A 11 45.29 16.53 -4.29
CA SER A 11 44.04 17.29 -4.33
C SER A 11 43.14 16.89 -5.50
N ILE A 12 43.73 16.67 -6.69
CA ILE A 12 43.01 16.19 -7.88
C ILE A 12 42.47 14.78 -7.65
N LEU A 13 43.27 13.89 -7.05
CA LEU A 13 42.86 12.52 -6.74
C LEU A 13 41.71 12.49 -5.71
N LEU A 14 41.74 13.38 -4.71
CA LEU A 14 40.72 13.50 -3.67
C LEU A 14 39.39 14.08 -4.21
N SER A 15 39.46 15.08 -5.11
CA SER A 15 38.27 15.63 -5.78
C SER A 15 37.63 14.63 -6.74
N ILE A 16 38.41 13.83 -7.46
CA ILE A 16 37.89 12.76 -8.34
C ILE A 16 37.20 11.67 -7.49
N ALA A 17 37.82 11.25 -6.38
CA ALA A 17 37.22 10.28 -5.47
C ALA A 17 35.91 10.79 -4.86
N CYS A 18 35.83 12.07 -4.49
CA CYS A 18 34.61 12.68 -3.94
C CYS A 18 33.45 12.78 -4.96
N CYS A 19 33.75 13.02 -6.25
CA CYS A 19 32.76 13.07 -7.32
C CYS A 19 32.25 11.68 -7.77
N LEU A 20 32.98 10.60 -7.47
CA LEU A 20 32.58 9.23 -7.83
C LEU A 20 31.67 8.56 -6.78
N LEU A 21 31.48 9.17 -5.60
CA LEU A 21 30.75 8.56 -4.47
C LEU A 21 29.21 8.74 -4.43
N PRO A 22 28.52 9.60 -5.21
CA PRO A 22 27.07 9.72 -5.09
C PRO A 22 26.23 8.81 -6.01
N PHE A 23 26.79 7.82 -6.72
CA PHE A 23 26.04 7.03 -7.72
C PHE A 23 25.34 5.75 -7.21
N THR A 24 25.52 5.36 -5.94
CA THR A 24 25.09 4.00 -5.49
C THR A 24 23.70 3.91 -4.87
N SER A 25 22.90 4.97 -4.84
CA SER A 25 21.65 4.99 -4.03
C SER A 25 20.33 5.01 -4.81
N ILE A 26 20.30 4.79 -6.13
CA ILE A 26 19.09 5.05 -6.94
C ILE A 26 18.17 3.81 -7.13
N PHE A 27 18.61 2.58 -6.84
CA PHE A 27 17.90 1.36 -7.27
C PHE A 27 17.04 0.63 -6.22
N ALA A 28 16.73 1.21 -5.07
CA ALA A 28 16.01 0.50 -3.98
C ALA A 28 14.57 1.00 -3.70
N GLN A 29 13.96 1.81 -4.57
CA GLN A 29 12.59 2.29 -4.35
C GLN A 29 11.57 1.25 -4.80
N LYS A 30 11.06 0.45 -3.84
CA LYS A 30 9.97 -0.50 -4.11
C LYS A 30 8.78 0.22 -4.73
N LYS A 31 8.29 -0.30 -5.86
CA LYS A 31 7.11 0.26 -6.50
C LYS A 31 5.86 -0.14 -5.71
N PRO A 32 4.87 0.75 -5.55
CA PRO A 32 3.70 0.44 -4.74
C PRO A 32 2.82 -0.64 -5.37
N ALA A 33 2.13 -1.38 -4.52
CA ALA A 33 1.05 -2.28 -4.91
C ALA A 33 -0.30 -1.64 -4.56
N TYR A 34 -1.39 -2.21 -5.09
CA TYR A 34 -2.74 -1.69 -4.89
C TYR A 34 -3.72 -2.81 -4.54
N VAL A 35 -4.66 -2.50 -3.64
CA VAL A 35 -5.88 -3.30 -3.46
C VAL A 35 -7.04 -2.44 -3.91
N SER A 36 -7.81 -2.92 -4.88
CA SER A 36 -8.99 -2.25 -5.39
C SER A 36 -10.20 -3.17 -5.35
N GLY A 37 -11.39 -2.62 -5.56
CA GLY A 37 -12.59 -3.41 -5.42
C GLY A 37 -13.87 -2.62 -5.25
N LYS A 38 -14.96 -3.36 -5.07
CA LYS A 38 -16.26 -2.82 -4.67
C LYS A 38 -16.67 -3.36 -3.31
N VAL A 39 -17.37 -2.54 -2.55
CA VAL A 39 -18.04 -2.96 -1.31
C VAL A 39 -19.54 -3.00 -1.53
N LEU A 40 -20.17 -4.12 -1.17
CA LEU A 40 -21.58 -4.42 -1.42
C LEU A 40 -22.32 -4.76 -0.11
N ASP A 41 -23.65 -4.62 -0.11
CA ASP A 41 -24.54 -5.09 0.96
C ASP A 41 -25.06 -6.52 0.70
N GLU A 42 -26.03 -6.97 1.50
CA GLU A 42 -26.73 -8.27 1.36
C GLU A 42 -27.51 -8.43 0.05
N ASN A 43 -27.89 -7.32 -0.57
CA ASN A 43 -28.71 -7.27 -1.77
C ASN A 43 -27.88 -6.91 -3.01
N GLU A 44 -26.56 -7.02 -2.93
CA GLU A 44 -25.60 -6.66 -3.98
C GLU A 44 -25.60 -5.16 -4.36
N ASN A 45 -26.15 -4.30 -3.49
CA ASN A 45 -26.09 -2.85 -3.70
C ASN A 45 -24.72 -2.30 -3.29
N PRO A 46 -24.17 -1.34 -4.04
CA PRO A 46 -22.91 -0.69 -3.68
C PRO A 46 -23.04 0.11 -2.38
N LEU A 47 -22.05 -0.06 -1.49
CA LEU A 47 -21.97 0.64 -0.22
C LEU A 47 -20.93 1.76 -0.26
N SER A 48 -21.44 2.99 -0.19
CA SER A 48 -20.62 4.18 0.04
C SER A 48 -20.29 4.37 1.52
N ASN A 49 -19.29 5.21 1.81
CA ASN A 49 -18.91 5.57 3.17
C ASN A 49 -18.38 4.40 4.03
N VAL A 50 -17.88 3.34 3.40
CA VAL A 50 -17.19 2.25 4.09
C VAL A 50 -15.74 2.65 4.34
N SER A 51 -15.29 2.54 5.58
CA SER A 51 -13.90 2.77 5.95
C SER A 51 -13.06 1.55 5.61
N VAL A 52 -12.01 1.75 4.79
CA VAL A 52 -11.04 0.72 4.41
C VAL A 52 -9.67 1.14 4.93
N VAL A 53 -9.17 0.41 5.93
CA VAL A 53 -7.96 0.79 6.67
C VAL A 53 -7.02 -0.40 6.79
N ILE A 54 -5.71 -0.17 6.67
CA ILE A 54 -4.71 -1.20 6.98
C ILE A 54 -4.67 -1.38 8.50
N LEU A 55 -4.76 -2.62 8.98
CA LEU A 55 -4.74 -2.93 10.41
C LEU A 55 -3.55 -2.27 11.11
N GLY A 56 -3.82 -1.51 12.17
CA GLY A 56 -2.81 -0.75 12.93
C GLY A 56 -2.47 0.63 12.36
N GLN A 57 -3.01 1.01 11.21
CA GLN A 57 -2.88 2.38 10.68
C GLN A 57 -4.07 3.25 11.11
N GLN A 58 -3.79 4.52 11.36
CA GLN A 58 -4.81 5.52 11.71
C GLN A 58 -5.47 6.14 10.46
N LYS A 59 -4.78 6.08 9.31
CA LYS A 59 -5.27 6.63 8.05
C LYS A 59 -5.66 5.49 7.13
N GLY A 60 -6.81 5.64 6.48
CA GLY A 60 -7.28 4.76 5.41
C GLY A 60 -8.03 5.58 4.38
N ILE A 61 -8.84 4.90 3.58
CA ILE A 61 -9.71 5.52 2.57
C ILE A 61 -11.17 5.22 2.89
N ILE A 62 -12.05 5.94 2.22
CA ILE A 62 -13.49 5.74 2.28
C ILE A 62 -13.95 5.33 0.88
N THR A 63 -14.85 4.34 0.79
CA THR A 63 -15.45 3.95 -0.51
C THR A 63 -16.22 5.11 -1.13
N SER A 64 -16.20 5.17 -2.46
CA SER A 64 -16.97 6.16 -3.23
C SER A 64 -18.48 5.89 -3.17
N ASP A 65 -19.27 6.77 -3.77
CA ASP A 65 -20.71 6.61 -4.02
C ASP A 65 -21.07 5.30 -4.75
N SER A 66 -20.23 4.89 -5.70
CA SER A 66 -20.34 3.61 -6.43
C SER A 66 -19.86 2.38 -5.63
N GLY A 67 -19.47 2.56 -4.36
CA GLY A 67 -18.91 1.52 -3.51
C GLY A 67 -17.49 1.10 -3.87
N THR A 68 -16.85 1.79 -4.83
CA THR A 68 -15.49 1.45 -5.29
C THR A 68 -14.43 2.00 -4.33
N PHE A 69 -13.32 1.28 -4.21
CA PHE A 69 -12.13 1.73 -3.49
C PHE A 69 -10.85 1.35 -4.23
N ARG A 70 -9.78 2.08 -3.94
CA ARG A 70 -8.42 1.75 -4.39
C ARG A 70 -7.42 2.24 -3.37
N LEU A 71 -6.79 1.32 -2.66
CA LEU A 71 -5.86 1.59 -1.58
C LEU A 71 -4.43 1.24 -2.01
N LYS A 72 -3.53 2.21 -1.88
CA LYS A 72 -2.10 2.02 -2.09
C LYS A 72 -1.51 1.30 -0.88
N VAL A 73 -0.74 0.23 -1.11
CA VAL A 73 -0.13 -0.58 -0.07
C VAL A 73 1.37 -0.81 -0.33
N THR A 74 2.09 -1.18 0.73
CA THR A 74 3.50 -1.55 0.64
C THR A 74 3.62 -3.02 0.23
N PRO A 75 4.31 -3.34 -0.88
CA PRO A 75 4.46 -4.71 -1.35
C PRO A 75 5.40 -5.54 -0.46
N ASP A 76 5.41 -6.84 -0.70
CA ASP A 76 6.24 -7.89 -0.09
C ASP A 76 6.14 -7.97 1.43
N ARG A 77 5.01 -7.52 1.96
CA ARG A 77 4.67 -7.60 3.39
C ARG A 77 3.24 -8.08 3.52
N ALA A 78 3.01 -9.07 4.37
CA ALA A 78 1.65 -9.46 4.73
C ALA A 78 0.99 -8.33 5.54
N PHE A 79 -0.22 -7.94 5.16
CA PHE A 79 -1.02 -6.96 5.87
C PHE A 79 -2.48 -7.40 5.87
N ALA A 80 -3.28 -6.72 6.68
CA ALA A 80 -4.72 -6.95 6.71
C ALA A 80 -5.46 -5.63 6.48
N LEU A 81 -6.51 -5.67 5.67
CA LEU A 81 -7.46 -4.57 5.54
C LEU A 81 -8.64 -4.82 6.46
N VAL A 82 -9.05 -3.77 7.16
CA VAL A 82 -10.24 -3.72 7.99
C VAL A 82 -11.27 -2.88 7.26
N PHE A 83 -12.41 -3.49 6.98
CA PHE A 83 -13.60 -2.87 6.42
C PHE A 83 -14.57 -2.59 7.56
N SER A 84 -14.93 -1.32 7.76
CA SER A 84 -15.84 -0.89 8.81
C SER A 84 -16.95 -0.02 8.23
N TYR A 85 -18.19 -0.34 8.59
CA TYR A 85 -19.36 0.39 8.16
C TYR A 85 -20.38 0.46 9.30
N THR A 86 -21.11 1.56 9.39
CA THR A 86 -22.04 1.83 10.49
C THR A 86 -23.11 0.75 10.57
N GLY A 87 -23.29 0.15 11.75
CA GLY A 87 -24.28 -0.91 11.97
C GLY A 87 -23.78 -2.32 11.64
N PHE A 88 -22.58 -2.47 11.08
CA PHE A 88 -21.97 -3.77 10.79
C PHE A 88 -20.78 -4.05 11.69
N LYS A 89 -20.50 -5.34 11.91
CA LYS A 89 -19.26 -5.75 12.59
C LYS A 89 -18.08 -5.53 11.64
N PRO A 90 -16.99 -4.86 12.06
CA PRO A 90 -15.80 -4.70 11.25
C PRO A 90 -15.27 -6.05 10.77
N GLN A 91 -14.87 -6.12 9.51
CA GLN A 91 -14.39 -7.34 8.88
C GLN A 91 -12.94 -7.17 8.44
N GLN A 92 -12.15 -8.23 8.60
CA GLN A 92 -10.74 -8.22 8.27
C GLN A 92 -10.45 -9.19 7.11
N LYS A 93 -9.61 -8.75 6.17
CA LYS A 93 -9.09 -9.60 5.09
C LYS A 93 -7.58 -9.44 4.98
N ASN A 94 -6.87 -10.56 4.88
CA ASN A 94 -5.40 -10.59 4.81
C ASN A 94 -4.94 -10.64 3.35
N PHE A 95 -3.83 -9.96 3.08
CA PHE A 95 -3.25 -9.82 1.75
C PHE A 95 -1.73 -9.95 1.81
N LEU A 96 -1.17 -10.42 0.70
CA LEU A 96 0.26 -10.43 0.45
C LEU A 96 0.46 -10.14 -1.04
N LEU A 97 0.86 -8.91 -1.35
CA LEU A 97 1.04 -8.43 -2.71
C LEU A 97 2.52 -8.23 -3.02
N ASN A 98 2.91 -8.57 -4.24
CA ASN A 98 4.24 -8.30 -4.79
C ASN A 98 4.32 -6.87 -5.36
N GLU A 99 5.54 -6.44 -5.71
CA GLU A 99 5.74 -5.12 -6.32
C GLU A 99 4.98 -4.95 -7.64
N ASN A 100 4.30 -3.80 -7.80
CA ASN A 100 3.40 -3.48 -8.94
C ASN A 100 2.19 -4.39 -9.11
N GLU A 101 1.89 -5.22 -8.12
CA GLU A 101 0.68 -6.01 -8.14
C GLU A 101 -0.54 -5.16 -7.78
N GLU A 102 -1.65 -5.41 -8.46
CA GLU A 102 -2.95 -4.88 -8.11
C GLU A 102 -3.93 -6.03 -7.96
N GLU A 103 -4.50 -6.19 -6.77
CA GLU A 103 -5.52 -7.19 -6.49
C GLU A 103 -6.90 -6.52 -6.46
N THR A 104 -7.85 -7.08 -7.20
CA THR A 104 -9.23 -6.62 -7.23
C THR A 104 -10.13 -7.58 -6.47
N ILE A 105 -10.85 -7.10 -5.46
CA ILE A 105 -11.76 -7.90 -4.64
C ILE A 105 -13.13 -7.23 -4.50
N ASP A 106 -14.20 -8.00 -4.64
CA ASP A 106 -15.52 -7.55 -4.24
C ASP A 106 -15.81 -8.05 -2.83
N PHE A 107 -16.13 -7.12 -1.93
CA PHE A 107 -16.36 -7.38 -0.52
C PHE A 107 -17.82 -7.10 -0.18
N GLY A 108 -18.58 -8.10 0.25
CA GLY A 108 -19.97 -7.91 0.66
C GLY A 108 -20.16 -8.12 2.17
N PHE A 109 -20.72 -7.16 2.90
CA PHE A 109 -21.00 -7.34 4.33
C PHE A 109 -22.07 -8.41 4.61
N GLY A 110 -22.91 -8.70 3.61
CA GLY A 110 -24.05 -9.59 3.75
C GLY A 110 -23.79 -11.09 3.67
N PHE A 111 -22.74 -11.47 2.94
CA PHE A 111 -22.37 -12.89 2.77
C PHE A 111 -21.65 -13.48 3.98
N ILE A 112 -21.39 -12.67 5.01
CA ILE A 112 -20.48 -12.99 6.12
C ILE A 112 -21.17 -12.93 7.49
N ASN A 113 -22.46 -12.56 7.53
CA ASN A 113 -23.21 -12.52 8.78
C ASN A 113 -23.97 -13.85 8.98
N PRO A 114 -23.66 -14.66 10.00
CA PRO A 114 -24.41 -15.90 10.26
C PRO A 114 -25.90 -15.64 10.57
N ALA A 115 -26.28 -14.41 10.90
CA ALA A 115 -27.68 -14.04 11.12
C ALA A 115 -28.52 -13.95 9.83
N SER A 116 -27.92 -13.70 8.66
CA SER A 116 -28.64 -13.62 7.38
C SER A 116 -29.01 -15.01 6.83
N LEU A 117 -28.41 -16.08 7.37
CA LEU A 117 -28.75 -17.48 7.07
C LEU A 117 -29.99 -17.99 7.84
N LEU A 118 -30.52 -17.22 8.80
CA LEU A 118 -31.66 -17.62 9.64
C LEU A 118 -32.97 -16.91 9.26
N SER A 119 -32.97 -16.04 8.25
CA SER A 119 -34.16 -15.29 7.80
C SER A 119 -34.69 -15.73 6.43
N ARG A 120 -34.32 -16.92 5.95
CA ARG A 120 -34.85 -17.53 4.72
C ARG A 120 -35.58 -18.83 5.01
#